data_AF-A0ABD6EV53-F1
#
_entry.id   AF-A0ABD6EV53-F1
#
_cell.length_a   1.000
_cell.length_b   1.000
_cell.length_c   1.000
_cell.angle_alpha   90.00
_cell.angle_beta   90.00
_cell.angle_gamma   90.00
#
_symmetry.space_group_name_H-M   'P 1'
#
loop_
_entity.id
_entity.type
_entity.pdbx_description
1 polymer ?
#
loop_
_entity_poly.entity_id
_entity_poly.type
_entity_poly.pdbx_seq_one_letter_code
_entity_poly.pdbx_strand_id
1 'polypeptide(L)'
;MQAIVALCHFCENHGPRIVMSTQPVRDLSAIDLPFCSPQSTNELFGEGPRFHSQSPGFMGGGMKPLAVDEDERCLACSSFGDGGIIRTTDFSSSVHYVSSQVPVSDRVYRLAKYACIRSLSGEVTGNSLSQPFQSPIKNVGAHLSQTMSINIGKEDSEEKRTSGTEADNDNVIVFGDMDHGYTLAYTFRLRDAKARGFQRWFSLILLSMDKLLITANYSFFVTAFSSIISQLKLQTDSVFRTEKFDLSAEFLQVAVSRASLLPVHFLRDKVTKIDLDTSRSMAFITGDSKIFFKLHRQMTWILRTQARLRSEKYLEGVPTQDMLVLIERESPNSGDLQLTADIANLTPHSFHLEHIAVLQCISRKLSELPLLNGRMSPLEAMLTQVVSGGQVLVGCVSAVYATKFLLALSYLIPLGCSIS
;
A
#
# COMPACT_ATOMS: atom_id res chain seq x y z
N MET A 1 -4.66 0.62 -5.96
CA MET A 1 -4.24 1.47 -4.83
C MET A 1 -2.81 1.11 -4.45
N GLN A 2 -1.83 1.94 -4.81
CA GLN A 2 -0.47 1.82 -4.33
C GLN A 2 -0.16 3.08 -3.56
N ALA A 3 -0.18 2.97 -2.23
CA ALA A 3 0.33 3.99 -1.34
C ALA A 3 1.79 3.67 -0.99
N ILE A 4 2.56 4.71 -0.70
CA ILE A 4 3.97 4.61 -0.29
C ILE A 4 4.09 5.33 1.05
N VAL A 5 4.87 4.76 1.96
CA VAL A 5 5.22 5.42 3.23
C VAL A 5 6.70 5.77 3.18
N ALA A 6 7.06 7.00 3.51
CA ALA A 6 8.46 7.40 3.57
C ALA A 6 8.77 8.21 4.84
N LEU A 7 10.00 8.07 5.32
CA LEU A 7 10.60 8.86 6.36
C LEU A 7 11.52 9.89 5.73
N CYS A 8 11.24 11.16 6.02
CA CYS A 8 11.97 12.31 5.55
C CYS A 8 12.69 13.01 6.70
N HIS A 9 13.79 13.70 6.39
CA HIS A 9 14.63 14.45 7.32
C HIS A 9 14.99 15.79 6.71
N PHE A 10 14.94 16.86 7.49
CA PHE A 10 15.51 18.14 7.09
C PHE A 10 16.99 18.17 7.50
N CYS A 11 17.87 18.00 6.53
CA CYS A 11 19.31 18.14 6.75
C CYS A 11 19.72 19.61 6.69
N GLU A 12 20.47 20.08 7.67
CA GLU A 12 20.99 21.46 7.69
C GLU A 12 21.93 21.76 6.51
N ASN A 13 22.61 20.74 5.98
CA ASN A 13 23.53 20.87 4.84
C ASN A 13 22.85 20.68 3.48
N HIS A 14 21.90 19.74 3.38
CA HIS A 14 21.33 19.29 2.09
C HIS A 14 19.84 19.61 1.92
N GLY A 15 19.20 20.22 2.92
CA GLY A 15 17.76 20.48 2.95
C GLY A 15 16.90 19.22 3.16
N PRO A 16 15.63 19.24 2.74
CA PRO A 16 14.71 18.10 2.81
C PRO A 16 15.22 16.88 2.05
N ARG A 17 15.31 15.73 2.73
CA ARG A 17 15.79 14.47 2.15
C ARG A 17 14.94 13.30 2.59
N ILE A 18 14.69 12.37 1.66
CA ILE A 18 14.11 11.06 1.97
C ILE A 18 15.23 10.19 2.56
N VAL A 19 15.02 9.67 3.76
CA VAL A 19 15.94 8.75 4.43
C VAL A 19 15.62 7.32 4.03
N MET A 20 14.33 6.97 4.01
CA MET A 20 13.85 5.62 3.72
C MET A 20 12.42 5.73 3.17
N SER A 21 12.12 4.95 2.14
CA SER A 21 10.78 4.75 1.59
C SER A 21 10.41 3.27 1.69
N THR A 22 9.13 2.97 1.81
CA THR A 22 8.56 1.62 1.83
C THR A 22 7.38 1.58 0.88
N GLN A 23 7.39 0.61 -0.04
CA GLN A 23 6.38 0.53 -1.10
C GLN A 23 6.00 -0.92 -1.43
N PRO A 24 4.74 -1.16 -1.83
CA PRO A 24 4.28 -2.46 -2.30
C PRO A 24 4.68 -2.67 -3.77
N VAL A 25 5.27 -3.83 -4.05
CA VAL A 25 5.72 -4.28 -5.38
C VAL A 25 5.09 -5.64 -5.66
N ARG A 26 4.38 -5.78 -6.78
CA ARG A 26 3.74 -7.04 -7.20
C ARG A 26 4.60 -7.84 -8.18
N ASP A 27 5.35 -7.14 -9.02
CA ASP A 27 6.22 -7.74 -10.00
C ASP A 27 7.67 -7.41 -9.66
N LEU A 28 8.44 -8.44 -9.30
CA LEU A 28 9.85 -8.32 -8.99
C LEU A 28 10.74 -8.35 -10.24
N SER A 29 10.20 -8.65 -11.42
CA SER A 29 10.98 -8.60 -12.67
C SER A 29 11.53 -7.20 -12.98
N ALA A 30 10.89 -6.16 -12.43
CA ALA A 30 11.36 -4.78 -12.49
C ALA A 30 12.51 -4.45 -11.50
N ILE A 31 12.90 -5.38 -10.64
CA ILE A 31 13.98 -5.19 -9.67
C ILE A 31 15.01 -6.31 -9.86
N ASP A 32 16.14 -6.02 -10.50
CA ASP A 32 17.30 -6.92 -10.58
C ASP A 32 17.91 -7.11 -9.18
N LEU A 33 17.25 -7.91 -8.33
CA LEU A 33 17.74 -8.29 -7.01
C LEU A 33 18.42 -9.67 -7.12
N PRO A 34 19.70 -9.86 -6.72
CA PRO A 34 20.28 -11.17 -6.57
C PRO A 34 19.46 -12.01 -5.59
N PHE A 35 19.11 -13.20 -6.05
CA PHE A 35 18.34 -14.20 -5.35
C PHE A 35 19.21 -14.83 -4.25
N CYS A 36 18.74 -14.91 -3.02
CA CYS A 36 19.28 -15.83 -2.02
C CYS A 36 18.18 -16.81 -1.62
N SER A 37 18.36 -18.08 -1.99
CA SER A 37 17.46 -19.18 -1.67
C SER A 37 17.54 -19.54 -0.18
N PRO A 38 16.46 -20.05 0.45
CA PRO A 38 16.44 -20.36 1.87
C PRO A 38 17.30 -21.61 2.18
N GLN A 39 18.30 -21.45 3.06
CA GLN A 39 18.84 -22.58 3.81
C GLN A 39 18.04 -22.73 5.12
N SER A 40 17.54 -23.94 5.33
CA SER A 40 16.78 -24.37 6.49
C SER A 40 17.64 -24.35 7.76
N THR A 41 17.25 -23.55 8.76
CA THR A 41 17.67 -23.79 10.15
C THR A 41 16.41 -24.09 10.96
N ASN A 42 16.23 -25.38 11.26
CA ASN A 42 15.36 -25.87 12.32
C ASN A 42 15.89 -25.33 13.65
N GLU A 43 15.15 -24.46 14.33
CA GLU A 43 15.11 -24.45 15.80
C GLU A 43 13.71 -24.08 16.30
N LEU A 44 13.24 -24.91 17.24
CA LEU A 44 12.01 -24.82 18.03
C LEU A 44 11.93 -23.46 18.76
N PHE A 45 10.74 -22.84 18.81
CA PHE A 45 10.07 -22.32 20.03
C PHE A 45 8.86 -21.42 19.66
N GLY A 46 7.67 -21.73 20.21
CA GLY A 46 6.59 -20.78 20.57
C GLY A 46 5.61 -20.32 19.48
N GLU A 47 4.33 -20.65 19.65
CA GLU A 47 3.22 -20.36 18.72
C GLU A 47 2.96 -18.84 18.50
N GLY A 48 2.95 -18.45 17.23
CA GLY A 48 2.54 -17.16 16.68
C GLY A 48 2.61 -17.20 15.13
N PRO A 49 1.85 -16.39 14.38
CA PRO A 49 1.78 -16.51 12.92
C PRO A 49 3.15 -16.20 12.28
N ARG A 50 3.69 -17.21 11.59
CA ARG A 50 5.07 -17.27 11.10
C ARG A 50 5.36 -16.18 10.07
N PHE A 51 6.30 -15.29 10.38
CA PHE A 51 6.92 -14.36 9.44
C PHE A 51 8.42 -14.65 9.40
N HIS A 52 8.94 -15.06 8.24
CA HIS A 52 10.38 -15.17 8.02
C HIS A 52 10.94 -13.78 7.68
N SER A 53 11.54 -13.11 8.66
CA SER A 53 12.47 -12.01 8.41
C SER A 53 13.86 -12.60 8.17
N GLN A 54 14.31 -12.65 6.92
CA GLN A 54 15.70 -13.03 6.62
C GLN A 54 16.62 -11.83 6.88
N SER A 55 17.70 -12.05 7.63
CA SER A 55 18.86 -11.15 7.72
C SER A 55 19.63 -11.13 6.39
N PRO A 56 20.25 -10.01 5.98
CA PRO A 56 21.05 -10.01 4.76
C PRO A 56 22.39 -10.71 5.02
N GLY A 57 22.74 -11.66 4.16
CA GLY A 57 24.14 -11.92 3.89
C GLY A 57 24.76 -10.67 3.26
N PHE A 58 25.87 -10.20 3.82
CA PHE A 58 26.68 -9.14 3.25
C PHE A 58 27.45 -9.76 2.06
N MET A 59 26.90 -9.64 0.85
CA MET A 59 27.62 -9.94 -0.38
C MET A 59 27.51 -8.72 -1.28
N GLY A 60 28.65 -8.08 -1.53
CA GLY A 60 28.80 -6.98 -2.47
C GLY A 60 28.46 -7.44 -3.88
N GLY A 61 27.20 -7.30 -4.26
CA GLY A 61 26.74 -7.34 -5.64
C GLY A 61 26.05 -6.02 -5.92
N GLY A 62 26.69 -5.15 -6.70
CA GLY A 62 26.14 -3.83 -7.04
C GLY A 62 24.79 -3.96 -7.73
N MET A 63 23.72 -3.64 -6.99
CA MET A 63 22.41 -3.39 -7.57
C MET A 63 22.33 -1.92 -7.94
N LYS A 64 21.95 -1.61 -9.18
CA LYS A 64 21.51 -0.26 -9.53
C LYS A 64 20.01 -0.18 -9.23
N PRO A 65 19.54 0.63 -8.26
CA PRO A 65 18.15 1.06 -8.30
C PRO A 65 17.90 1.75 -9.66
N LEU A 66 16.74 1.47 -10.29
CA LEU A 66 16.39 2.08 -11.59
C LEU A 66 16.38 3.61 -11.50
N ALA A 67 16.08 4.17 -10.32
CA ALA A 67 16.26 5.57 -9.99
C ALA A 67 17.59 5.76 -9.24
N VAL A 68 18.47 6.58 -9.79
CA VAL A 68 19.71 7.02 -9.15
C VAL A 68 19.44 8.37 -8.48
N ASP A 69 19.90 8.53 -7.24
CA ASP A 69 19.95 9.85 -6.64
C ASP A 69 21.29 10.50 -7.00
N GLU A 70 21.24 11.54 -7.82
CA GLU A 70 22.41 12.27 -8.31
C GLU A 70 22.99 13.24 -7.26
N ASP A 71 22.24 13.50 -6.19
CA ASP A 71 22.61 14.49 -5.17
C ASP A 71 23.55 13.88 -4.09
N GLU A 72 24.57 14.64 -3.68
CA GLU A 72 25.44 14.27 -2.56
C GLU A 72 24.65 14.12 -1.24
N ARG A 73 25.03 13.10 -0.44
CA ARG A 73 24.38 12.79 0.85
C ARG A 73 25.42 12.71 1.97
N CYS A 74 25.15 13.36 3.11
CA CYS A 74 25.90 13.09 4.34
C CYS A 74 25.40 11.84 5.07
N LEU A 75 26.15 11.44 6.10
CA LEU A 75 25.82 10.32 6.99
C LEU A 75 24.38 10.37 7.56
N ALA A 76 23.85 11.57 7.84
CA ALA A 76 22.46 11.73 8.29
C ALA A 76 21.47 11.42 7.15
N CYS A 77 21.75 11.89 5.93
CA CYS A 77 20.91 11.66 4.75
C CYS A 77 21.00 10.21 4.23
N SER A 78 22.12 9.54 4.49
CA SER A 78 22.36 8.12 4.23
C SER A 78 22.25 7.23 5.46
N SER A 79 21.45 7.64 6.45
CA SER A 79 21.27 6.86 7.69
C SER A 79 20.77 5.44 7.43
N PHE A 80 19.98 5.21 6.37
CA PHE A 80 19.48 3.89 5.98
C PHE A 80 20.58 2.95 5.45
N GLY A 81 21.71 3.51 5.00
CA GLY A 81 22.81 2.82 4.33
C GLY A 81 22.73 2.97 2.81
N ASP A 82 23.86 3.31 2.18
CA ASP A 82 23.98 3.40 0.73
C ASP A 82 23.73 2.02 0.10
N GLY A 83 22.70 1.92 -0.75
CA GLY A 83 22.33 0.66 -1.42
C GLY A 83 21.64 -0.37 -0.53
N GLY A 84 21.27 -0.03 0.71
CA GLY A 84 20.46 -0.90 1.55
C GLY A 84 19.10 -1.18 0.90
N ILE A 85 18.63 -2.43 0.97
CA ILE A 85 17.26 -2.81 0.60
C ILE A 85 16.74 -3.80 1.65
N ILE A 86 15.56 -3.55 2.20
CA ILE A 86 14.86 -4.48 3.11
C ILE A 86 13.57 -4.94 2.43
N ARG A 87 13.33 -6.25 2.42
CA ARG A 87 12.14 -6.84 1.77
C ARG A 87 11.37 -7.75 2.72
N THR A 88 10.05 -7.56 2.76
CA THR A 88 9.11 -8.49 3.40
C THR A 88 8.07 -8.95 2.38
N THR A 89 7.86 -10.25 2.25
CA THR A 89 6.85 -10.82 1.34
C THR A 89 5.59 -11.20 2.09
N ASP A 90 4.44 -10.74 1.62
CA ASP A 90 3.13 -11.26 2.04
C ASP A 90 2.65 -12.33 1.05
N PHE A 91 2.91 -13.60 1.38
CA PHE A 91 2.53 -14.74 0.54
C PHE A 91 1.03 -14.84 0.28
N SER A 92 0.20 -14.37 1.22
CA SER A 92 -1.26 -14.44 1.08
C SER A 92 -1.84 -13.46 0.06
N SER A 93 -1.15 -12.35 -0.21
CA SER A 93 -1.57 -11.36 -1.20
C SER A 93 -0.65 -11.31 -2.43
N SER A 94 0.41 -12.13 -2.46
CA SER A 94 1.48 -12.09 -3.46
C SER A 94 2.05 -10.66 -3.65
N VAL A 95 2.23 -9.93 -2.55
CA VAL A 95 2.81 -8.57 -2.54
C VAL A 95 4.12 -8.56 -1.77
N HIS A 96 5.14 -7.94 -2.36
CA HIS A 96 6.42 -7.67 -1.71
C HIS A 96 6.47 -6.23 -1.22
N TYR A 97 6.76 -6.01 0.06
CA TYR A 97 7.02 -4.69 0.61
C TYR A 97 8.52 -4.47 0.61
N VAL A 98 8.96 -3.48 -0.16
CA VAL A 98 10.37 -3.16 -0.33
C VAL A 98 10.64 -1.80 0.29
N SER A 99 11.64 -1.74 1.17
CA SER A 99 12.17 -0.49 1.68
C SER A 99 13.55 -0.20 1.14
N SER A 100 13.72 1.04 0.69
CA SER A 100 14.92 1.53 0.04
C SER A 100 15.07 3.03 0.30
N GLN A 101 16.30 3.54 0.23
CA GLN A 101 16.55 4.98 0.32
C GLN A 101 15.97 5.74 -0.88
N VAL A 102 16.12 5.17 -2.07
CA VAL A 102 15.51 5.65 -3.32
C VAL A 102 14.39 4.68 -3.73
N PRO A 103 13.16 5.14 -4.02
CA PRO A 103 12.10 4.29 -4.51
C PRO A 103 12.46 3.59 -5.82
N VAL A 104 11.94 2.38 -6.03
CA VAL A 104 12.22 1.53 -7.22
C VAL A 104 11.87 2.22 -8.55
N SER A 105 10.83 3.06 -8.60
CA SER A 105 10.40 3.73 -9.83
C SER A 105 10.80 5.20 -9.81
N ASP A 106 11.37 5.72 -10.90
CA ASP A 106 11.69 7.15 -11.06
C ASP A 106 10.47 8.06 -10.86
N ARG A 107 9.31 7.67 -11.42
CA ARG A 107 8.07 8.41 -11.21
C ARG A 107 7.73 8.51 -9.73
N VAL A 108 7.81 7.39 -9.02
CA VAL A 108 7.55 7.36 -7.57
C VAL A 108 8.58 8.20 -6.82
N TYR A 109 9.86 8.15 -7.21
CA TYR A 109 10.91 8.95 -6.60
C TYR A 109 10.63 10.45 -6.74
N ARG A 110 10.23 10.93 -7.93
CA ARG A 110 9.88 12.34 -8.16
C ARG A 110 8.70 12.79 -7.32
N LEU A 111 7.64 11.99 -7.23
CA LEU A 111 6.46 12.29 -6.40
C LEU A 111 6.83 12.32 -4.90
N ALA A 112 7.61 11.36 -4.43
CA ALA A 112 8.09 11.32 -3.05
C ALA A 112 9.02 12.48 -2.72
N LYS A 113 9.90 12.89 -3.66
CA LYS A 113 10.80 14.05 -3.49
C LYS A 113 9.99 15.34 -3.39
N TYR A 114 8.98 15.52 -4.24
CA TYR A 114 8.04 16.65 -4.16
C TYR A 114 7.31 16.69 -2.81
N ALA A 115 6.75 15.55 -2.38
CA ALA A 115 6.06 15.43 -1.10
C ALA A 115 6.98 15.72 0.11
N CYS A 116 8.22 15.23 0.07
CA CYS A 116 9.26 15.47 1.08
C CYS A 116 9.62 16.95 1.21
N ILE A 117 9.82 17.66 0.09
CA ILE A 117 10.13 19.08 0.09
C ILE A 117 8.96 19.87 0.69
N ARG A 118 7.72 19.58 0.26
CA ARG A 118 6.54 20.28 0.78
C ARG A 118 6.30 20.03 2.26
N SER A 119 6.45 18.81 2.74
CA SER A 119 6.21 18.48 4.14
C SER A 119 7.22 19.12 5.10
N LEU A 120 8.44 19.39 4.65
CA LEU A 120 9.52 19.95 5.47
C LEU A 120 9.83 21.43 5.18
N SER A 121 9.36 22.00 4.06
CA SER A 121 9.67 23.39 3.66
C SER A 121 8.44 24.28 3.42
N GLY A 122 7.27 23.71 3.13
CA GLY A 122 6.13 24.48 2.61
C GLY A 122 4.96 24.70 3.58
N GLU A 123 4.82 23.86 4.60
CA GLU A 123 3.59 23.82 5.40
C GLU A 123 3.91 23.87 6.90
N VAL A 124 3.97 25.10 7.42
CA VAL A 124 4.11 25.38 8.85
C VAL A 124 2.74 25.28 9.48
N THR A 125 2.55 24.32 10.37
CA THR A 125 1.43 24.35 11.30
C THR A 125 1.71 25.45 12.32
N GLY A 126 0.82 26.44 12.35
CA GLY A 126 0.98 27.61 13.21
C GLY A 126 0.85 27.22 14.66
N ASN A 127 1.97 27.08 15.38
CA ASN A 127 1.92 27.13 16.83
C ASN A 127 1.44 28.52 17.23
N SER A 128 0.19 28.63 17.67
CA SER A 128 -0.30 29.77 18.44
C SER A 128 0.42 29.79 19.79
N LEU A 129 1.65 30.29 19.82
CA LEU A 129 2.26 30.74 21.05
C LEU A 129 1.63 32.09 21.40
N SER A 130 0.60 32.05 22.24
CA SER A 130 0.22 33.18 23.07
C SER A 130 1.40 33.53 23.99
N GLN A 131 2.24 34.45 23.57
CA GLN A 131 2.97 35.32 24.48
C GLN A 131 2.66 36.78 24.13
N PRO A 132 2.29 37.62 25.12
CA PRO A 132 1.95 39.00 24.87
C PRO A 132 3.25 39.77 24.68
N PHE A 133 3.54 40.18 23.45
CA PHE A 133 4.46 41.29 23.22
C PHE A 133 3.70 42.42 22.53
N GLN A 134 3.58 43.52 23.26
CA GLN A 134 2.94 44.75 22.81
C GLN A 134 3.73 45.36 21.64
N SER A 135 2.95 45.90 20.70
CA SER A 135 3.20 46.45 19.35
C SER A 135 4.16 47.68 19.31
N PRO A 136 4.52 48.29 18.14
CA PRO A 136 3.57 48.91 17.19
C PRO A 136 3.88 48.85 15.66
N ILE A 137 2.84 48.50 14.89
CA ILE A 137 2.31 49.14 13.65
C ILE A 137 3.30 49.66 12.58
N LYS A 138 3.18 49.12 11.35
CA LYS A 138 2.83 49.87 10.12
C LYS A 138 2.45 48.95 8.94
N ASN A 139 1.33 49.30 8.31
CA ASN A 139 0.70 48.72 7.11
C ASN A 139 1.59 48.83 5.86
N VAL A 140 1.55 47.82 4.97
CA VAL A 140 1.22 47.93 3.53
C VAL A 140 0.72 46.56 3.05
N GLY A 141 -0.40 46.52 2.31
CA GLY A 141 -1.06 45.30 1.87
C GLY A 141 -0.59 44.73 0.53
N ALA A 142 -0.92 43.45 0.28
CA ALA A 142 -1.09 42.87 -1.05
C ALA A 142 -1.87 41.53 -0.98
N HIS A 143 -3.12 41.60 -1.41
CA HIS A 143 -3.93 40.66 -2.21
C HIS A 143 -3.60 39.14 -2.29
N LEU A 144 -4.44 38.36 -1.60
CA LEU A 144 -5.25 37.19 -2.04
C LEU A 144 -4.64 36.07 -2.92
N SER A 145 -4.63 34.85 -2.37
CA SER A 145 -5.00 33.61 -3.07
C SER A 145 -5.75 32.71 -2.08
N GLN A 146 -6.96 32.31 -2.47
CA GLN A 146 -7.97 31.66 -1.62
C GLN A 146 -7.61 30.20 -1.33
N THR A 147 -7.56 29.85 -0.04
CA THR A 147 -7.66 28.46 0.42
C THR A 147 -8.94 28.35 1.24
N MET A 148 -9.85 27.46 0.83
CA MET A 148 -11.13 27.22 1.50
C MET A 148 -10.90 26.38 2.76
N SER A 149 -10.94 27.01 3.93
CA SER A 149 -11.04 26.35 5.23
C SER A 149 -12.51 26.11 5.56
N ILE A 150 -12.93 24.84 5.66
CA ILE A 150 -14.28 24.48 6.07
C ILE A 150 -14.37 24.57 7.60
N ASN A 151 -15.02 25.61 8.11
CA ASN A 151 -15.41 25.70 9.51
C ASN A 151 -16.81 25.10 9.69
N ILE A 152 -16.93 24.04 10.48
CA ILE A 152 -18.22 23.59 11.04
C ILE A 152 -18.20 23.97 12.51
N GLY A 153 -18.99 24.98 12.86
CA GLY A 153 -19.15 25.44 14.24
C GLY A 153 -20.00 24.47 15.06
N LYS A 154 -19.67 24.38 16.35
CA LYS A 154 -20.65 24.19 17.42
C LYS A 154 -20.14 24.82 18.70
N GLU A 155 -21.03 25.58 19.31
CA GLU A 155 -20.86 26.44 20.48
C GLU A 155 -20.69 25.63 21.79
N ASP A 156 -19.87 26.21 22.66
CA ASP A 156 -19.88 26.28 24.13
C ASP A 156 -20.46 25.13 24.97
N SER A 157 -19.59 24.54 25.82
CA SER A 157 -19.88 24.17 27.23
C SER A 157 -18.61 23.77 27.98
N GLU A 158 -18.26 24.55 29.00
CA GLU A 158 -17.53 24.28 30.25
C GLU A 158 -16.54 23.09 30.39
N GLU A 159 -15.26 23.48 30.50
CA GLU A 159 -14.18 23.02 31.39
C GLU A 159 -14.29 21.65 32.10
N LYS A 160 -13.49 20.68 31.63
CA LYS A 160 -12.85 19.67 32.50
C LYS A 160 -11.49 19.25 31.94
N ARG A 161 -10.42 19.70 32.60
CA ARG A 161 -9.03 19.34 32.26
C ARG A 161 -8.81 17.84 32.41
N THR A 162 -8.58 17.15 31.30
CA THR A 162 -7.89 15.87 31.27
C THR A 162 -6.65 16.00 30.39
N SER A 163 -5.54 15.50 30.91
CA SER A 163 -4.20 15.63 30.37
C SER A 163 -4.01 14.82 29.08
N GLY A 164 -3.63 15.53 28.00
CA GLY A 164 -2.69 15.09 26.97
C GLY A 164 -3.22 14.08 25.95
N THR A 165 -3.74 14.56 24.82
CA THR A 165 -3.68 13.87 23.50
C THR A 165 -3.92 14.84 22.33
N GLU A 166 -4.62 15.96 22.52
CA GLU A 166 -5.09 16.79 21.39
C GLU A 166 -4.03 17.71 20.76
N ALA A 167 -2.97 18.09 21.48
CA ALA A 167 -1.97 19.08 21.02
C ALA A 167 -0.86 18.53 20.09
N ASP A 168 -0.74 17.21 19.87
CA ASP A 168 0.30 16.63 18.98
C ASP A 168 -0.23 16.46 17.52
N ASN A 169 -1.56 16.47 17.33
CA ASN A 169 -2.21 16.38 16.01
C ASN A 169 -2.04 17.63 15.16
N ASP A 170 -1.66 18.75 15.79
CA ASP A 170 -1.41 20.02 15.10
C ASP A 170 -0.27 19.92 14.09
N ASN A 171 0.52 18.83 14.06
CA ASN A 171 1.62 18.65 13.10
C ASN A 171 1.28 17.71 11.92
N VAL A 172 0.01 17.35 11.75
CA VAL A 172 -0.46 16.53 10.64
C VAL A 172 -1.09 17.42 9.57
N ILE A 173 -0.62 17.27 8.34
CA ILE A 173 -1.09 18.03 7.17
C ILE A 173 -1.44 17.06 6.04
N VAL A 174 -2.49 17.37 5.28
CA VAL A 174 -2.85 16.65 4.06
C VAL A 174 -2.86 17.64 2.91
N PHE A 175 -2.00 17.39 1.91
CA PHE A 175 -1.84 18.26 0.75
C PHE A 175 -1.65 17.44 -0.51
N GLY A 176 -1.63 18.12 -1.66
CA GLY A 176 -1.35 17.50 -2.94
C GLY A 176 -2.43 17.76 -3.99
N ASP A 177 -2.18 17.26 -5.18
CA ASP A 177 -2.96 17.51 -6.39
C ASP A 177 -2.99 16.25 -7.29
N MET A 178 -3.60 16.36 -8.46
CA MET A 178 -3.69 15.24 -9.40
C MET A 178 -2.37 14.90 -10.09
N ASP A 179 -1.45 15.87 -10.19
CA ASP A 179 -0.20 15.72 -10.93
C ASP A 179 0.91 15.10 -10.07
N HIS A 180 1.00 15.54 -8.81
CA HIS A 180 2.00 15.13 -7.82
C HIS A 180 1.47 14.12 -6.80
N GLY A 181 0.17 13.82 -6.84
CA GLY A 181 -0.50 12.95 -5.90
C GLY A 181 -0.81 13.62 -4.57
N TYR A 182 -1.54 12.91 -3.72
CA TYR A 182 -1.96 13.37 -2.40
C TYR A 182 -1.05 12.78 -1.32
N THR A 183 -0.69 13.61 -0.35
CA THR A 183 0.23 13.28 0.73
C THR A 183 -0.40 13.61 2.08
N LEU A 184 -0.36 12.66 3.01
CA LEU A 184 -0.51 12.91 4.43
C LEU A 184 0.89 12.97 5.04
N ALA A 185 1.27 14.11 5.60
CA ALA A 185 2.55 14.29 6.26
C ALA A 185 2.35 14.54 7.75
N TYR A 186 3.13 13.83 8.57
CA TYR A 186 3.20 14.01 10.00
C TYR A 186 4.63 14.44 10.34
N THR A 187 4.80 15.74 10.57
CA THR A 187 6.10 16.33 10.90
C THR A 187 6.34 16.27 12.41
N PHE A 188 7.56 15.95 12.83
CA PHE A 188 7.92 15.80 14.23
C PHE A 188 9.38 16.14 14.47
N ARG A 189 9.73 16.40 15.74
CA ARG A 189 11.10 16.69 16.15
C ARG A 189 11.64 15.59 17.05
N LEU A 190 12.88 15.19 16.82
CA LEU A 190 13.63 14.27 17.68
C LEU A 190 14.73 15.03 18.41
N ARG A 191 14.97 14.72 19.68
CA ARG A 191 16.03 15.37 20.47
C ARG A 191 17.39 14.84 20.07
N ASP A 192 18.37 15.75 19.99
CA ASP A 192 19.73 15.43 19.59
C ASP A 192 20.73 16.38 20.25
N ALA A 193 21.64 15.90 21.11
CA ALA A 193 22.46 16.78 21.96
C ALA A 193 23.46 17.64 21.16
N LYS A 194 23.89 17.15 19.99
CA LYS A 194 24.83 17.83 19.09
C LYS A 194 24.17 18.52 17.90
N ALA A 195 22.84 18.48 17.76
CA ALA A 195 22.14 19.26 16.73
C ALA A 195 21.94 20.71 17.17
N ARG A 196 21.82 21.61 16.19
CA ARG A 196 21.44 22.99 16.44
C ARG A 196 20.05 23.05 17.09
N GLY A 197 19.94 23.75 18.22
CA GLY A 197 18.68 23.82 18.97
C GLY A 197 18.28 22.52 19.67
N PHE A 198 19.20 21.55 19.78
CA PHE A 198 19.00 20.26 20.42
C PHE A 198 17.91 19.37 19.79
N GLN A 199 17.52 19.64 18.55
CA GLN A 199 16.41 18.97 17.89
C GLN A 199 16.67 18.82 16.38
N ARG A 200 16.21 17.71 15.82
CA ARG A 200 16.21 17.43 14.37
C ARG A 200 14.79 17.26 13.85
N TRP A 201 14.56 17.74 12.64
CA TRP A 201 13.24 17.77 12.03
C TRP A 201 13.09 16.56 11.10
N PHE A 202 12.02 15.80 11.32
CA PHE A 202 11.65 14.64 10.54
C PHE A 202 10.19 14.72 10.12
N SER A 203 9.82 13.98 9.08
CA SER A 203 8.43 13.85 8.65
C SER A 203 8.16 12.44 8.17
N LEU A 204 7.10 11.82 8.68
CA LEU A 204 6.54 10.60 8.11
C LEU A 204 5.49 11.01 7.08
N ILE A 205 5.66 10.56 5.84
CA ILE A 205 4.74 10.86 4.75
C ILE A 205 4.07 9.59 4.24
N LEU A 206 2.79 9.67 3.93
CA LEU A 206 2.03 8.69 3.17
C LEU A 206 1.59 9.35 1.86
N LEU A 207 2.10 8.83 0.75
CA LEU A 207 1.82 9.30 -0.61
C LEU A 207 0.87 8.33 -1.32
N SER A 208 -0.18 8.84 -1.96
CA SER A 208 -1.14 8.08 -2.78
C SER A 208 -1.69 8.95 -3.90
N MET A 209 -1.91 8.37 -5.10
CA MET A 209 -2.64 9.06 -6.17
C MET A 209 -4.15 9.18 -5.87
N ASP A 210 -4.66 8.36 -4.94
CA ASP A 210 -6.05 8.39 -4.51
C ASP A 210 -6.22 9.20 -3.23
N LYS A 211 -6.86 10.37 -3.33
CA LYS A 211 -7.21 11.24 -2.18
C LYS A 211 -8.15 10.54 -1.20
N LEU A 212 -9.12 9.78 -1.71
CA LEU A 212 -10.14 9.11 -0.89
C LEU A 212 -9.52 8.00 -0.03
N LEU A 213 -8.44 7.36 -0.48
CA LEU A 213 -7.67 6.43 0.33
C LEU A 213 -7.15 7.10 1.61
N ILE A 214 -6.60 8.30 1.49
CA ILE A 214 -6.03 9.05 2.60
C ILE A 214 -7.12 9.58 3.52
N THR A 215 -8.13 10.25 2.97
CA THR A 215 -9.17 10.90 3.77
C THR A 215 -10.08 9.90 4.49
N ALA A 216 -10.46 8.79 3.83
CA ALA A 216 -11.30 7.79 4.45
C ALA A 216 -10.61 7.01 5.58
N ASN A 217 -9.27 6.88 5.52
CA ASN A 217 -8.48 6.16 6.52
C ASN A 217 -7.59 7.11 7.36
N TYR A 218 -7.95 8.39 7.43
CA TYR A 218 -7.13 9.43 8.06
C TYR A 218 -6.77 9.08 9.51
N SER A 219 -7.77 8.71 10.32
CA SER A 219 -7.59 8.35 11.74
C SER A 219 -6.63 7.17 11.92
N PHE A 220 -6.73 6.15 11.05
CA PHE A 220 -5.84 4.99 11.06
C PHE A 220 -4.38 5.41 10.81
N PHE A 221 -4.13 6.21 9.76
CA PHE A 221 -2.77 6.63 9.42
C PHE A 221 -2.17 7.54 10.49
N VAL A 222 -2.93 8.51 10.99
CA VAL A 222 -2.46 9.43 12.05
C VAL A 222 -2.13 8.67 13.32
N THR A 223 -2.98 7.74 13.73
CA THR A 223 -2.74 6.92 14.93
C THR A 223 -1.50 6.04 14.75
N ALA A 224 -1.35 5.41 13.58
CA ALA A 224 -0.19 4.56 13.29
C ALA A 224 1.12 5.37 13.26
N PHE A 225 1.13 6.52 12.61
CA PHE A 225 2.29 7.43 12.60
C PHE A 225 2.60 7.97 14.00
N SER A 226 1.59 8.38 14.76
CA SER A 226 1.75 8.83 16.15
C SER A 226 2.42 7.78 17.03
N SER A 227 2.04 6.50 16.87
CA SER A 227 2.67 5.39 17.61
C SER A 227 4.15 5.23 17.26
N ILE A 228 4.50 5.27 15.96
CA ILE A 228 5.90 5.21 15.51
C ILE A 228 6.70 6.39 16.07
N ILE A 229 6.15 7.60 15.95
CA ILE A 229 6.79 8.85 16.41
C ILE A 229 7.02 8.82 17.91
N SER A 230 6.03 8.37 18.69
CA SER A 230 6.13 8.27 20.14
C SER A 230 7.26 7.33 20.55
N GLN A 231 7.39 6.18 19.87
CA GLN A 231 8.49 5.25 20.11
C GLN A 231 9.86 5.87 19.77
N LEU A 232 9.97 6.57 18.63
CA LEU A 232 11.19 7.27 18.25
C LEU A 232 11.58 8.35 19.27
N LYS A 233 10.61 9.20 19.66
CA LYS A 233 10.81 10.24 20.68
C LYS A 233 11.35 9.63 21.97
N LEU A 234 10.74 8.56 22.48
CA LEU A 234 11.18 7.86 23.70
C LEU A 234 12.64 7.35 23.59
N GLN A 235 13.02 6.72 22.48
CA GLN A 235 14.38 6.22 22.27
C GLN A 235 15.40 7.37 22.23
N THR A 236 15.12 8.42 21.44
CA THR A 236 16.02 9.59 21.33
C THR A 236 16.14 10.36 22.63
N ASP A 237 15.06 10.44 23.40
CA ASP A 237 15.04 11.13 24.70
C ASP A 237 15.93 10.45 25.73
N SER A 238 16.00 9.12 25.68
CA SER A 238 16.91 8.35 26.53
C SER A 238 18.37 8.68 26.20
N VAL A 239 18.76 8.61 24.91
CA VAL A 239 20.12 8.92 24.45
C VAL A 239 20.49 10.36 24.75
N PHE A 240 19.58 11.30 24.46
CA PHE A 240 19.78 12.73 24.72
C PHE A 240 20.05 13.04 26.19
N ARG A 241 19.32 12.40 27.12
CA ARG A 241 19.52 12.60 28.56
C ARG A 241 20.89 12.10 29.00
N THR A 242 21.30 10.93 28.52
CA THR A 242 22.63 10.38 28.80
C THR A 242 23.73 11.31 28.28
N GLU A 243 23.66 11.73 27.02
CA GLU A 243 24.65 12.64 26.42
C GLU A 243 24.71 14.00 27.13
N LYS A 244 23.56 14.57 27.54
CA LYS A 244 23.53 15.84 28.28
C LYS A 244 24.12 15.71 29.69
N PHE A 245 23.90 14.58 30.35
CA PHE A 245 24.46 14.34 31.67
C PHE A 245 25.99 14.28 31.59
N ASP A 246 26.53 13.53 30.63
CA ASP A 246 27.98 13.41 30.41
C ASP A 246 28.63 14.76 30.12
N LEU A 247 28.02 15.58 29.25
CA LEU A 247 28.48 16.94 28.99
C LEU A 247 28.51 17.78 30.27
N SER A 248 27.45 17.74 31.09
CA SER A 248 27.40 18.50 32.35
C SER A 248 28.46 18.06 33.37
N ALA A 249 28.76 16.76 33.42
CA ALA A 249 29.78 16.19 34.29
C ALA A 249 31.20 16.59 33.84
N GLU A 250 31.48 16.58 32.53
CA GLU A 250 32.72 17.10 31.96
C GLU A 250 32.90 18.60 32.23
N PHE A 251 31.84 19.41 32.06
CA PHE A 251 31.86 20.83 32.39
C PHE A 251 32.16 21.08 33.87
N LEU A 252 31.57 20.29 34.77
CA LEU A 252 31.83 20.38 36.21
C LEU A 252 33.27 19.95 36.56
N GLN A 253 33.82 18.90 35.95
CA GLN A 253 35.23 18.53 36.16
C GLN A 253 36.19 19.62 35.68
N VAL A 254 35.98 20.17 34.48
CA VAL A 254 36.84 21.23 33.94
C VAL A 254 36.74 22.51 34.78
N ALA A 255 35.54 22.84 35.27
CA ALA A 255 35.34 23.96 36.20
C ALA A 255 36.08 23.72 37.52
N VAL A 256 35.96 22.55 38.14
CA VAL A 256 36.63 22.23 39.42
C VAL A 256 38.16 22.22 39.28
N SER A 257 38.71 21.74 38.17
CA SER A 257 40.16 21.68 37.95
C SER A 257 40.80 23.00 37.50
N ARG A 258 40.03 24.01 37.08
CA ARG A 258 40.57 25.30 36.53
C ARG A 258 39.92 26.57 37.09
N ALA A 259 38.99 26.47 38.04
CA ALA A 259 38.30 27.61 38.65
C ALA A 259 39.23 28.64 39.32
N SER A 260 40.47 28.27 39.66
CA SER A 260 41.41 29.13 40.39
C SER A 260 42.34 29.98 39.52
N LEU A 261 42.32 29.89 38.18
CA LEU A 261 43.39 30.48 37.35
C LEU A 261 42.96 31.32 36.14
N LEU A 262 41.67 31.50 35.82
CA LEU A 262 41.28 32.25 34.62
C LEU A 262 40.13 33.25 34.84
N PRO A 263 40.20 34.48 34.28
CA PRO A 263 39.11 35.44 34.31
C PRO A 263 37.83 34.91 33.66
N VAL A 264 36.67 35.29 34.21
CA VAL A 264 35.31 34.86 33.82
C VAL A 264 35.03 34.99 32.31
N HIS A 265 35.70 35.91 31.62
CA HIS A 265 35.56 36.16 30.19
C HIS A 265 36.16 35.04 29.31
N PHE A 266 37.24 34.36 29.77
CA PHE A 266 37.87 33.24 29.05
C PHE A 266 37.11 31.92 29.21
N LEU A 267 36.29 31.79 30.26
CA LEU A 267 35.40 30.63 30.43
C LEU A 267 34.23 30.70 29.44
N ARG A 268 33.80 31.89 29.04
CA ARG A 268 32.67 32.07 28.10
C ARG A 268 32.98 31.50 26.71
N ASP A 269 34.21 31.67 26.22
CA ASP A 269 34.64 31.16 24.90
C ASP A 269 34.81 29.63 24.84
N LYS A 270 34.98 28.96 25.99
CA LYS A 270 35.01 27.47 26.05
C LYS A 270 33.65 26.86 26.38
N VAL A 271 32.77 27.58 27.07
CA VAL A 271 31.38 27.16 27.34
C VAL A 271 30.50 27.24 26.09
N THR A 272 30.82 28.11 25.12
CA THR A 272 30.06 28.28 23.88
C THR A 272 30.47 27.34 22.75
N LYS A 273 31.57 26.60 22.88
CA LYS A 273 32.02 25.63 21.87
C LYS A 273 31.37 24.27 22.09
N ILE A 274 30.04 24.25 22.06
CA ILE A 274 29.28 23.00 21.89
C ILE A 274 29.70 22.45 20.53
N ASP A 275 30.27 21.25 20.51
CA ASP A 275 30.67 20.58 19.28
C ASP A 275 29.42 20.13 18.53
N LEU A 276 28.99 20.94 17.55
CA LEU A 276 27.83 20.64 16.72
C LEU A 276 28.19 19.54 15.73
N ASP A 277 27.40 18.47 15.74
CA ASP A 277 27.50 17.37 14.79
C ASP A 277 26.11 17.08 14.23
N THR A 278 25.83 17.70 13.08
CA THR A 278 24.58 17.54 12.32
C THR A 278 24.62 16.32 11.40
N SER A 279 25.77 15.62 11.31
CA SER A 279 25.97 14.50 10.40
C SER A 279 25.55 13.14 11.00
N ARG A 280 25.32 13.06 12.31
CA ARG A 280 24.93 11.81 13.00
C ARG A 280 23.74 11.11 12.33
N SER A 281 23.83 9.78 12.21
CA SER A 281 22.77 8.96 11.62
C SER A 281 21.58 8.78 12.58
N MET A 282 20.41 8.42 12.04
CA MET A 282 19.24 8.13 12.87
C MET A 282 19.50 6.97 13.85
N ALA A 283 20.23 5.93 13.43
CA ALA A 283 20.56 4.81 14.29
C ALA A 283 21.42 5.23 15.50
N PHE A 284 22.26 6.24 15.33
CA PHE A 284 23.06 6.80 16.41
C PHE A 284 22.19 7.57 17.40
N ILE A 285 21.34 8.50 16.93
CA ILE A 285 20.51 9.34 17.82
C ILE A 285 19.45 8.53 18.58
N THR A 286 18.98 7.41 18.02
CA THR A 286 18.05 6.51 18.72
C THR A 286 18.75 5.47 19.59
N GLY A 287 20.07 5.31 19.44
CA GLY A 287 20.84 4.25 20.11
C GLY A 287 20.46 2.84 19.67
N ASP A 288 19.84 2.69 18.48
CA ASP A 288 19.27 1.42 18.01
C ASP A 288 19.75 1.10 16.59
N SER A 289 20.67 0.14 16.49
CA SER A 289 21.22 -0.32 15.21
C SER A 289 20.18 -1.00 14.31
N LYS A 290 19.06 -1.48 14.87
CA LYS A 290 17.98 -2.16 14.13
C LYS A 290 16.80 -1.24 13.84
N ILE A 291 16.94 0.08 14.01
CA ILE A 291 15.83 1.02 13.87
C ILE A 291 15.14 0.93 12.50
N PHE A 292 15.92 0.80 11.42
CA PHE A 292 15.36 0.71 10.07
C PHE A 292 14.60 -0.60 9.79
N PHE A 293 14.96 -1.70 10.45
CA PHE A 293 14.17 -2.94 10.41
C PHE A 293 12.84 -2.78 11.16
N LYS A 294 12.84 -2.07 12.31
CA LYS A 294 11.62 -1.76 13.06
C LYS A 294 10.69 -0.85 12.26
N LEU A 295 11.24 0.21 11.65
CA LEU A 295 10.52 1.10 10.76
C LEU A 295 9.97 0.36 9.54
N HIS A 296 10.78 -0.49 8.89
CA HIS A 296 10.33 -1.30 7.75
C HIS A 296 9.12 -2.16 8.13
N ARG A 297 9.20 -2.84 9.28
CA ARG A 297 8.10 -3.66 9.80
C ARG A 297 6.86 -2.80 10.03
N GLN A 298 6.99 -1.66 10.71
CA GLN A 298 5.86 -0.77 11.02
C GLN A 298 5.22 -0.19 9.75
N MET A 299 6.02 0.33 8.81
CA MET A 299 5.54 0.87 7.54
C MET A 299 4.87 -0.21 6.68
N THR A 300 5.44 -1.42 6.64
CA THR A 300 4.84 -2.58 5.98
C THR A 300 3.49 -2.94 6.59
N TRP A 301 3.37 -2.92 7.91
CA TRP A 301 2.11 -3.19 8.60
C TRP A 301 1.04 -2.13 8.27
N ILE A 302 1.41 -0.85 8.19
CA ILE A 302 0.49 0.22 7.78
C ILE A 302 -0.05 -0.05 6.37
N LEU A 303 0.85 -0.27 5.40
CA LEU A 303 0.49 -0.50 3.99
C LEU A 303 -0.33 -1.78 3.81
N ARG A 304 0.07 -2.88 4.47
CA ARG A 304 -0.64 -4.16 4.41
C ARG A 304 -2.02 -4.08 5.04
N THR A 305 -2.15 -3.41 6.18
CA THR A 305 -3.44 -3.28 6.87
C THR A 305 -4.39 -2.45 6.01
N GLN A 306 -3.93 -1.31 5.48
CA GLN A 306 -4.70 -0.49 4.53
C GLN A 306 -5.21 -1.32 3.34
N ALA A 307 -4.34 -2.13 2.73
CA ALA A 307 -4.70 -2.98 1.60
C ALA A 307 -5.75 -4.05 1.94
N ARG A 308 -5.86 -4.46 3.21
CA ARG A 308 -6.82 -5.47 3.68
C ARG A 308 -8.12 -4.90 4.22
N LEU A 309 -8.12 -3.65 4.68
CA LEU A 309 -9.31 -3.01 5.25
C LEU A 309 -10.44 -2.82 4.23
N ARG A 310 -10.13 -2.83 2.92
CA ARG A 310 -11.13 -2.83 1.84
C ARG A 310 -11.21 -4.22 1.21
N SER A 311 -12.11 -5.06 1.73
CA SER A 311 -12.61 -6.22 0.99
C SER A 311 -13.97 -5.87 0.41
N GLU A 312 -14.05 -5.77 -0.91
CA GLU A 312 -15.33 -5.64 -1.58
C GLU A 312 -16.00 -7.01 -1.60
N LYS A 313 -17.15 -7.11 -0.94
CA LYS A 313 -18.02 -8.28 -1.07
C LYS A 313 -19.01 -7.97 -2.18
N TYR A 314 -18.77 -8.54 -3.35
CA TYR A 314 -19.75 -8.47 -4.43
C TYR A 314 -20.81 -9.54 -4.19
N LEU A 315 -22.07 -9.16 -4.34
CA LEU A 315 -23.17 -10.11 -4.40
C LEU A 315 -23.26 -10.58 -5.85
N GLU A 316 -22.89 -11.83 -6.10
CA GLU A 316 -23.17 -12.47 -7.38
C GLU A 316 -24.67 -12.77 -7.48
N GLY A 317 -25.21 -12.73 -8.70
CA GLY A 317 -26.60 -13.12 -8.95
C GLY A 317 -26.83 -14.60 -8.64
N VAL A 318 -28.10 -14.99 -8.47
CA VAL A 318 -28.45 -16.41 -8.32
C VAL A 318 -28.00 -17.14 -9.61
N PRO A 319 -27.28 -18.27 -9.52
CA PRO A 319 -26.91 -19.05 -10.69
C PRO A 319 -28.16 -19.44 -11.48
N THR A 320 -28.05 -19.44 -12.81
CA THR A 320 -29.14 -19.92 -13.67
C THR A 320 -29.36 -21.41 -13.49
N GLN A 321 -30.55 -21.91 -13.86
CA GLN A 321 -30.86 -23.34 -13.78
C GLN A 321 -29.82 -24.20 -14.53
N ASP A 322 -29.36 -23.73 -15.69
CA ASP A 322 -28.35 -24.43 -16.49
C ASP A 322 -26.99 -24.47 -15.80
N MET A 323 -26.59 -23.39 -15.09
CA MET A 323 -25.37 -23.37 -14.27
C MET A 323 -25.46 -24.37 -13.11
N LEU A 324 -26.62 -24.48 -12.45
CA LEU A 324 -26.82 -25.46 -11.37
C LEU A 324 -26.68 -26.89 -11.90
N VAL A 325 -27.30 -27.19 -13.04
CA VAL A 325 -27.21 -28.51 -13.68
C VAL A 325 -25.77 -28.83 -14.10
N LEU A 326 -25.02 -27.86 -14.63
CA LEU A 326 -23.61 -28.04 -14.98
C LEU A 326 -22.76 -28.35 -13.74
N ILE A 327 -22.95 -27.60 -12.65
CA ILE A 327 -22.24 -27.81 -11.38
C ILE A 327 -22.53 -29.20 -10.81
N GLU A 328 -23.79 -29.67 -10.88
CA GLU A 328 -24.17 -31.02 -10.45
C GLU A 328 -23.53 -32.11 -11.33
N ARG A 329 -23.50 -31.89 -12.65
CA ARG A 329 -22.91 -32.81 -13.65
C ARG A 329 -21.39 -32.90 -13.58
N GLU A 330 -20.71 -31.83 -13.19
CA GLU A 330 -19.24 -31.78 -13.03
C GLU A 330 -18.75 -32.39 -11.71
N SER A 331 -19.67 -32.86 -10.84
CA SER A 331 -19.28 -33.55 -9.63
C SER A 331 -18.49 -34.84 -9.96
N PRO A 332 -17.31 -35.07 -9.36
CA PRO A 332 -16.30 -36.04 -9.82
C PRO A 332 -16.67 -37.53 -9.62
N ASN A 333 -17.94 -37.86 -9.35
CA ASN A 333 -18.38 -39.21 -9.00
C ASN A 333 -19.24 -39.93 -10.06
N SER A 334 -19.43 -39.37 -11.26
CA SER A 334 -20.11 -40.09 -12.36
C SER A 334 -19.17 -40.28 -13.54
N GLY A 335 -18.64 -41.50 -13.67
CA GLY A 335 -17.69 -41.95 -14.68
C GLY A 335 -18.25 -42.11 -16.10
N ASP A 336 -19.10 -41.20 -16.57
CA ASP A 336 -19.58 -41.16 -17.96
C ASP A 336 -19.16 -39.83 -18.62
N LEU A 337 -17.84 -39.60 -18.67
CA LEU A 337 -17.21 -38.47 -19.33
C LEU A 337 -16.91 -38.82 -20.80
N GLN A 338 -17.89 -38.66 -21.69
CA GLN A 338 -17.56 -38.58 -23.11
C GLN A 338 -18.48 -37.70 -23.96
N LEU A 339 -19.68 -37.33 -23.48
CA LEU A 339 -20.57 -36.41 -24.20
C LEU A 339 -20.56 -34.97 -23.62
N THR A 340 -20.19 -34.81 -22.36
CA THR A 340 -20.25 -33.53 -21.62
C THR A 340 -18.98 -32.69 -21.74
N ALA A 341 -17.83 -33.33 -22.03
CA ALA A 341 -16.56 -32.66 -22.28
C ALA A 341 -16.61 -31.74 -23.52
N ASP A 342 -17.51 -32.05 -24.46
CA ASP A 342 -17.76 -31.22 -25.65
C ASP A 342 -18.64 -30.00 -25.32
N ILE A 343 -19.42 -30.01 -24.25
CA ILE A 343 -20.29 -28.86 -23.90
C ILE A 343 -19.51 -27.84 -23.03
N ALA A 344 -18.62 -28.32 -22.15
CA ALA A 344 -17.88 -27.47 -21.22
C ALA A 344 -16.63 -26.79 -21.82
N ASN A 345 -16.02 -27.35 -22.88
CA ASN A 345 -14.78 -26.83 -23.47
C ASN A 345 -14.96 -25.89 -24.67
N LEU A 346 -16.17 -25.40 -24.97
CA LEU A 346 -16.42 -24.65 -26.20
C LEU A 346 -16.51 -23.13 -25.99
N THR A 347 -15.60 -22.43 -26.68
CA THR A 347 -15.60 -20.98 -26.87
C THR A 347 -16.97 -20.45 -27.36
N PRO A 348 -17.50 -19.32 -26.86
CA PRO A 348 -18.95 -19.06 -26.87
C PRO A 348 -19.53 -18.49 -28.18
N HIS A 349 -18.72 -18.12 -29.18
CA HIS A 349 -19.26 -17.39 -30.34
C HIS A 349 -19.29 -18.17 -31.66
N SER A 350 -18.32 -19.07 -31.91
CA SER A 350 -18.27 -19.78 -33.20
C SER A 350 -19.28 -20.93 -33.28
N PHE A 351 -19.52 -21.65 -32.18
CA PHE A 351 -20.41 -22.81 -32.15
C PHE A 351 -21.90 -22.43 -32.11
N HIS A 352 -22.28 -21.35 -31.42
CA HIS A 352 -23.66 -20.86 -31.40
C HIS A 352 -24.18 -20.52 -32.80
N LEU A 353 -23.34 -19.96 -33.67
CA LEU A 353 -23.70 -19.66 -35.06
C LEU A 353 -23.89 -20.94 -35.89
N GLU A 354 -23.05 -21.97 -35.68
CA GLU A 354 -23.22 -23.28 -36.33
C GLU A 354 -24.53 -23.95 -35.89
N HIS A 355 -24.86 -23.92 -34.60
CA HIS A 355 -26.12 -24.48 -34.09
C HIS A 355 -27.35 -23.76 -34.62
N ILE A 356 -27.33 -22.43 -34.67
CA ILE A 356 -28.42 -21.65 -35.25
C ILE A 356 -28.57 -21.99 -36.74
N ALA A 357 -27.47 -22.13 -37.49
CA ALA A 357 -27.52 -22.52 -38.89
C ALA A 357 -28.10 -23.93 -39.08
N VAL A 358 -27.75 -24.88 -38.19
CA VAL A 358 -28.32 -26.23 -38.19
C VAL A 358 -29.82 -26.19 -37.88
N LEU A 359 -30.26 -25.45 -36.85
CA LEU A 359 -31.68 -25.27 -36.52
C LEU A 359 -32.47 -24.64 -37.67
N GLN A 360 -31.92 -23.64 -38.34
CA GLN A 360 -32.52 -23.03 -39.54
C GLN A 360 -32.64 -24.03 -40.69
N CYS A 361 -31.64 -24.89 -40.87
CA CYS A 361 -31.66 -25.95 -41.87
C CYS A 361 -32.74 -26.98 -41.56
N ILE A 362 -32.81 -27.45 -40.31
CA ILE A 362 -33.83 -28.39 -39.83
C ILE A 362 -35.23 -27.81 -40.04
N SER A 363 -35.45 -26.57 -39.60
CA SER A 363 -36.73 -25.86 -39.74
C SER A 363 -37.17 -25.83 -41.21
N ARG A 364 -36.31 -25.35 -42.11
CA ARG A 364 -36.61 -25.28 -43.55
C ARG A 364 -36.95 -26.65 -44.13
N LYS A 365 -36.13 -27.66 -43.84
CA LYS A 365 -36.30 -29.02 -44.37
C LYS A 365 -37.58 -29.69 -43.88
N LEU A 366 -37.98 -29.46 -42.62
CA LEU A 366 -39.21 -30.01 -42.07
C LEU A 366 -40.45 -29.23 -42.53
N SER A 367 -40.33 -27.94 -42.84
CA SER A 367 -41.41 -27.14 -43.43
C SER A 367 -41.69 -27.49 -44.90
N GLU A 368 -40.71 -28.03 -45.63
CA GLU A 368 -40.85 -28.51 -47.02
C GLU A 368 -41.63 -29.84 -47.11
N LEU A 369 -41.82 -30.55 -45.99
CA LEU A 369 -42.49 -31.85 -45.96
C LEU A 369 -44.02 -31.72 -45.90
N PRO A 370 -44.77 -32.70 -46.46
CA PRO A 370 -46.23 -32.68 -46.40
C PRO A 370 -46.75 -32.75 -44.96
N LEU A 371 -47.93 -32.16 -44.73
CA LEU A 371 -48.59 -32.16 -43.44
C LEU A 371 -48.86 -33.59 -42.95
N LEU A 372 -48.60 -33.84 -41.69
CA LEU A 372 -48.96 -35.09 -41.03
C LEU A 372 -50.47 -35.12 -40.84
N ASN A 373 -51.12 -36.17 -41.35
CA ASN A 373 -52.58 -36.37 -41.30
C ASN A 373 -53.40 -35.15 -41.77
N GLY A 374 -52.82 -34.31 -42.63
CA GLY A 374 -53.44 -33.10 -43.17
C GLY A 374 -53.70 -31.97 -42.16
N ARG A 375 -53.15 -32.04 -40.93
CA ARG A 375 -53.49 -31.09 -39.85
C ARG A 375 -52.30 -30.41 -39.19
N MET A 376 -51.14 -31.06 -39.11
CA MET A 376 -49.99 -30.54 -38.35
C MET A 376 -48.71 -30.62 -39.19
N SER A 377 -47.88 -29.58 -39.11
CA SER A 377 -46.59 -29.60 -39.80
C SER A 377 -45.62 -30.55 -39.09
N PRO A 378 -44.73 -31.27 -39.82
CA PRO A 378 -43.72 -32.12 -39.19
C PRO A 378 -42.80 -31.37 -38.22
N LEU A 379 -42.52 -30.09 -38.50
CA LEU A 379 -41.76 -29.21 -37.60
C LEU A 379 -42.49 -28.99 -36.28
N GLU A 380 -43.78 -28.64 -36.33
CA GLU A 380 -44.62 -28.43 -35.16
C GLU A 380 -44.79 -29.71 -34.34
N ALA A 381 -44.94 -30.86 -35.01
CA ALA A 381 -44.97 -32.16 -34.36
C ALA A 381 -43.68 -32.45 -33.60
N MET A 382 -42.53 -32.23 -34.24
CA MET A 382 -41.21 -32.43 -33.63
C MET A 382 -40.97 -31.49 -32.45
N LEU A 383 -41.23 -30.19 -32.61
CA LEU A 383 -41.08 -29.21 -31.53
C LEU A 383 -42.01 -29.51 -30.36
N THR A 384 -43.24 -29.96 -30.62
CA THR A 384 -44.18 -30.40 -29.59
C THR A 384 -43.60 -31.58 -28.81
N GLN A 385 -43.01 -32.57 -29.47
CA GLN A 385 -42.35 -33.69 -28.79
C GLN A 385 -41.13 -33.24 -27.97
N VAL A 386 -40.28 -32.36 -28.52
CA VAL A 386 -39.08 -31.86 -27.81
C VAL A 386 -39.47 -31.09 -26.55
N VAL A 387 -40.44 -30.17 -26.63
CA VAL A 387 -40.85 -29.33 -25.49
C VAL A 387 -41.68 -30.11 -24.46
N SER A 388 -42.46 -31.11 -24.88
CA SER A 388 -43.24 -31.95 -23.97
C SER A 388 -42.45 -33.09 -23.32
N GLY A 389 -41.17 -33.27 -23.69
CA GLY A 389 -40.32 -34.36 -23.18
C GLY A 389 -40.62 -35.73 -23.81
N GLY A 390 -41.20 -35.74 -25.00
CA GLY A 390 -41.39 -36.95 -25.80
C GLY A 390 -40.06 -37.50 -26.34
N GLN A 391 -40.03 -38.80 -26.63
CA GLN A 391 -38.83 -39.45 -27.15
C GLN A 391 -38.61 -39.10 -28.63
N VAL A 392 -37.47 -38.49 -28.94
CA VAL A 392 -37.06 -38.16 -30.32
C VAL A 392 -36.07 -39.21 -30.82
N LEU A 393 -36.48 -39.99 -31.81
CA LEU A 393 -35.66 -41.03 -32.43
C LEU A 393 -35.13 -40.54 -33.79
N VAL A 394 -33.82 -40.52 -33.95
CA VAL A 394 -33.16 -40.07 -35.19
C VAL A 394 -32.56 -41.26 -35.93
N GLY A 395 -33.21 -41.69 -37.00
CA GLY A 395 -32.65 -42.67 -37.93
C GLY A 395 -31.72 -41.99 -38.93
N CYS A 396 -30.41 -42.17 -38.79
CA CYS A 396 -29.41 -41.61 -39.71
C CYS A 396 -28.26 -42.60 -39.96
N VAL A 397 -27.73 -42.62 -41.18
CA VAL A 397 -26.58 -43.45 -41.57
C VAL A 397 -25.26 -42.93 -40.97
N SER A 398 -25.19 -41.64 -40.69
CA SER A 398 -24.01 -40.98 -40.12
C SER A 398 -24.27 -40.56 -38.69
N ALA A 399 -23.52 -41.14 -37.75
CA ALA A 399 -23.58 -40.78 -36.34
C ALA A 399 -23.29 -39.29 -36.13
N VAL A 400 -22.37 -38.71 -36.90
CA VAL A 400 -22.00 -37.29 -36.79
C VAL A 400 -23.18 -36.37 -37.11
N TYR A 401 -23.98 -36.67 -38.14
CA TYR A 401 -25.16 -35.88 -38.47
C TYR A 401 -26.28 -36.08 -37.44
N ALA A 402 -26.45 -37.30 -36.91
CA ALA A 402 -27.40 -37.55 -35.84
C ALA A 402 -27.04 -36.78 -34.56
N THR A 403 -25.76 -36.79 -34.16
CA THR A 403 -25.27 -36.03 -33.00
C THR A 403 -25.46 -34.53 -33.19
N LYS A 404 -25.09 -33.98 -34.35
CA LYS A 404 -25.30 -32.55 -34.64
C LYS A 404 -26.77 -32.15 -34.64
N PHE A 405 -27.65 -33.03 -35.13
CA PHE A 405 -29.10 -32.82 -35.13
C PHE A 405 -29.67 -32.81 -33.69
N LEU A 406 -29.35 -33.82 -32.88
CA LEU A 406 -29.81 -33.92 -31.49
C LEU A 406 -29.26 -32.78 -30.63
N LEU A 407 -27.98 -32.45 -30.79
CA LEU A 407 -27.34 -31.36 -30.06
C LEU A 407 -27.94 -30.00 -30.44
N ALA A 408 -28.30 -29.78 -31.72
CA ALA A 408 -29.03 -28.57 -32.11
C ALA A 408 -30.41 -28.47 -31.42
N LEU A 409 -31.13 -29.59 -31.28
CA LEU A 409 -32.42 -29.62 -30.58
C LEU A 409 -32.28 -29.47 -29.06
N SER A 410 -31.21 -29.95 -28.44
CA SER A 410 -31.00 -29.81 -27.00
C SER A 410 -30.84 -28.35 -26.55
N TYR A 411 -30.42 -27.44 -27.43
CA TYR A 411 -30.38 -26.00 -27.14
C TYR A 411 -31.77 -25.35 -27.03
N LEU A 412 -32.84 -26.04 -27.41
CA LEU A 412 -34.22 -25.53 -27.31
C LEU A 412 -34.84 -25.78 -25.93
N ILE A 413 -34.17 -26.56 -25.07
CA ILE A 413 -34.65 -26.96 -23.74
C ILE A 413 -33.57 -26.70 -22.69
N PRO A 414 -33.92 -26.55 -21.40
CA PRO A 414 -32.94 -26.44 -20.32
C PRO A 414 -31.98 -27.65 -20.31
N LEU A 415 -30.72 -27.44 -19.94
CA LEU A 415 -29.69 -28.49 -19.95
C LEU A 415 -30.07 -29.72 -19.11
N GLY A 416 -30.84 -29.52 -18.04
CA GLY A 416 -31.32 -30.60 -17.18
C GLY A 416 -32.45 -31.44 -17.80
N CYS A 417 -33.11 -30.92 -18.84
CA CYS A 417 -34.18 -31.62 -19.56
C CYS A 417 -33.65 -32.41 -20.76
N SER A 418 -32.46 -32.08 -21.27
CA SER A 418 -31.75 -32.93 -22.22
C SER A 418 -31.03 -34.06 -21.46
N ILE A 419 -31.72 -35.19 -21.33
CA ILE A 419 -31.13 -36.44 -20.84
C ILE A 419 -30.87 -37.30 -22.09
N SER A 420 -29.59 -37.62 -22.31
CA SER A 420 -29.14 -38.58 -23.32
C SER A 420 -29.53 -40.01 -22.94
#